data_AF-A0A9E1S4R8-F1
#
_entry.id   AF-A0A9E1S4R8-F1
#
_cell.length_a   1.000
_cell.length_b   1.000
_cell.length_c   1.000
_cell.angle_alpha   90.00
_cell.angle_beta   90.00
_cell.angle_gamma   90.00
#
_symmetry.space_group_name_H-M   'P 1'
#
loop_
_entity.id
_entity.type
_entity.pdbx_description
1 polymer ?
#
loop_
_entity_poly.entity_id
_entity_poly.type
_entity_poly.pdbx_seq_one_letter_code
_entity_poly.pdbx_strand_id
1 'polypeptide(L)'
;QFNETYRAKTGATNVLSFPATPPPETNSGLLGDLVICAPLVIEEAQTQEKQANAHWAHLVMHGVLHLLGYDHQTAAEAETMEQLEISALARLGYANPYDIQTPLGSP
;
A
#
# COMPACT_ATOMS: atom_id res chain seq x y z
N GLN A 1 2.17 5.40 17.90
CA GLN A 1 3.04 4.30 18.40
C GLN A 1 3.90 3.69 17.31
N PHE A 2 3.45 2.78 16.43
CA PHE A 2 4.36 2.12 15.45
C PHE A 2 5.08 3.07 14.46
N ASN A 3 4.40 4.09 13.93
CA ASN A 3 5.04 5.07 13.04
C ASN A 3 6.14 5.88 13.76
N GLU A 4 5.90 6.22 15.02
CA GLU A 4 6.87 6.93 15.86
C GLU A 4 8.02 6.01 16.24
N THR A 5 7.74 4.75 16.57
CA THR A 5 8.74 3.77 17.01
C THR A 5 9.66 3.29 15.88
N TYR A 6 9.15 3.08 14.67
CA TYR A 6 9.91 2.46 13.58
C TYR A 6 10.28 3.42 12.43
N ARG A 7 9.60 4.55 12.30
CA ARG A 7 9.89 5.56 11.27
C ARG A 7 10.29 6.92 11.86
N ALA A 8 10.32 7.07 13.18
CA ALA A 8 10.55 8.34 13.88
C ALA A 8 9.64 9.49 13.39
N LYS A 9 8.45 9.14 12.86
CA LYS A 9 7.46 10.08 12.33
C LYS A 9 6.26 10.15 13.25
N THR A 10 5.83 11.36 13.60
CA THR A 10 4.60 11.62 14.35
C THR A 10 3.37 11.47 13.46
N GLY A 11 2.32 10.84 13.98
CA GLY A 11 1.04 10.61 13.28
C GLY A 11 0.80 9.14 12.92
N ALA A 12 -0.47 8.77 12.72
CA ALA A 12 -0.81 7.44 12.21
C ALA A 12 -0.39 7.31 10.75
N THR A 13 0.06 6.11 10.36
CA THR A 13 0.25 5.74 8.96
C THR A 13 -0.66 4.55 8.68
N ASN A 14 -1.14 4.48 7.44
CA ASN A 14 -2.12 3.49 7.02
C ASN A 14 -1.51 2.09 6.89
N VAL A 15 -0.27 1.98 6.40
CA VAL A 15 0.46 0.71 6.26
C VAL A 15 1.93 0.85 6.66
N LEU A 16 2.46 -0.19 7.31
CA LEU A 16 3.89 -0.39 7.57
C LEU A 16 4.30 -1.78 7.07
N SER A 17 5.41 -1.84 6.36
CA SER A 17 6.03 -3.08 5.89
C SER A 17 7.33 -3.37 6.63
N PHE A 18 7.48 -4.61 7.10
CA PHE A 18 8.66 -5.11 7.80
C PHE A 18 9.22 -6.32 7.03
N PRO A 19 10.20 -6.11 6.13
CA PRO A 19 10.81 -7.20 5.38
C PRO A 19 11.45 -8.24 6.32
N ALA A 20 11.23 -9.51 6.03
CA ALA A 20 11.94 -10.58 6.72
C ALA A 20 13.37 -10.71 6.16
N THR A 21 14.34 -10.93 7.04
CA THR A 21 15.72 -11.29 6.66
C THR A 21 16.03 -12.70 7.14
N PRO A 22 15.42 -13.75 6.54
CA PRO A 22 15.72 -15.12 6.93
C PRO A 22 17.18 -15.47 6.60
N PRO A 23 17.81 -16.38 7.38
CA PRO A 23 19.14 -16.88 7.06
C PRO A 23 19.22 -17.38 5.60
N PRO A 24 20.33 -17.17 4.88
CA PRO A 24 20.46 -17.55 3.46
C PRO A 24 20.22 -19.06 3.21
N GLU A 25 20.49 -19.87 4.23
CA GLU A 25 20.34 -21.32 4.24
C GLU A 25 18.89 -21.79 4.48
N THR A 26 17.99 -20.89 4.86
CA THR A 26 16.55 -21.13 4.84
C THR A 26 15.96 -20.61 3.54
N ASN A 27 15.59 -21.52 2.64
CA ASN A 27 14.90 -21.20 1.38
C ASN A 27 13.41 -20.88 1.66
N SER A 28 13.19 -19.91 2.54
CA SER A 28 11.88 -19.52 3.06
C SER A 28 11.29 -18.47 2.14
N GLY A 29 10.13 -18.77 1.52
CA GLY A 29 9.34 -17.80 0.75
C GLY A 29 8.65 -16.73 1.60
N LEU A 30 9.16 -16.46 2.81
CA LEU A 30 8.61 -15.48 3.74
C LEU A 30 9.08 -14.07 3.35
N LEU A 31 8.14 -13.21 2.99
CA LEU A 31 8.42 -11.83 2.59
C LEU A 31 8.60 -10.89 3.80
N GLY A 32 7.85 -11.13 4.88
CA GLY A 32 7.82 -10.28 6.06
C GLY A 32 6.42 -9.99 6.55
N ASP A 33 6.28 -8.95 7.37
CA ASP A 33 5.04 -8.56 8.03
C ASP A 33 4.47 -7.25 7.46
N LEU A 34 3.14 -7.19 7.34
CA LEU A 34 2.40 -5.96 7.10
C LEU A 34 1.56 -5.61 8.33
N VAL A 35 1.69 -4.37 8.79
CA VAL A 35 0.86 -3.80 9.85
C VAL A 35 0.00 -2.71 9.26
N ILE A 36 -1.33 -2.90 9.29
CA ILE A 36 -2.30 -1.99 8.69
C ILE A 36 -3.25 -1.45 9.76
N CYS A 37 -3.46 -0.13 9.77
CA CYS A 37 -4.37 0.54 10.70
C CYS A 37 -5.80 0.58 10.14
N ALA A 38 -6.60 -0.45 10.41
CA ALA A 38 -7.94 -0.60 9.84
C ALA A 38 -8.86 0.64 9.97
N PRO A 39 -8.95 1.33 11.13
CA PRO A 39 -9.78 2.53 11.25
C PRO A 39 -9.35 3.65 10.29
N LEU A 40 -8.03 3.84 10.12
CA LEU A 40 -7.49 4.88 9.24
C LEU A 40 -7.74 4.53 7.76
N VAL A 41 -7.63 3.26 7.38
CA VAL A 41 -7.96 2.81 6.01
C VAL A 41 -9.42 3.12 5.68
N ILE A 42 -10.34 2.87 6.62
CA ILE A 42 -11.77 3.15 6.42
C ILE A 42 -12.02 4.66 6.30
N GLU A 43 -11.39 5.45 7.17
CA GLU A 43 -11.50 6.92 7.16
C GLU A 43 -10.93 7.53 5.86
N GLU A 44 -9.78 7.07 5.41
CA GLU A 44 -9.16 7.49 4.14
C GLU A 44 -10.04 7.13 2.95
N ALA A 45 -10.58 5.90 2.90
CA ALA A 45 -11.47 5.48 1.84
C ALA A 45 -12.71 6.37 1.75
N GLN A 46 -13.31 6.73 2.90
CA GLN A 46 -14.45 7.65 2.96
C GLN A 46 -14.08 9.06 2.49
N THR A 47 -12.96 9.59 2.97
CA THR A 47 -12.50 10.96 2.65
C THR A 47 -12.10 11.10 1.18
N GLN A 48 -11.57 10.05 0.57
CA GLN A 48 -11.17 10.01 -0.84
C GLN A 48 -12.29 9.53 -1.76
N GLU A 49 -13.50 9.29 -1.24
CA GLU A 49 -14.64 8.75 -1.99
C GLU A 49 -14.32 7.42 -2.72
N LYS A 50 -13.40 6.63 -2.16
CA LYS A 50 -13.00 5.33 -2.69
C LYS A 50 -13.84 4.22 -2.07
N GLN A 51 -14.07 3.17 -2.85
CA GLN A 51 -14.61 1.93 -2.27
C GLN A 51 -13.62 1.37 -1.26
N ALA A 52 -14.09 1.08 -0.04
CA ALA A 52 -13.24 0.58 1.03
C ALA A 52 -12.42 -0.65 0.61
N ASN A 53 -13.03 -1.61 -0.09
CA ASN A 53 -12.35 -2.81 -0.58
C ASN A 53 -11.22 -2.49 -1.58
N ALA A 54 -11.42 -1.48 -2.44
CA ALA A 54 -10.38 -1.05 -3.38
C ALA A 54 -9.21 -0.39 -2.64
N HIS A 55 -9.50 0.44 -1.63
CA HIS A 55 -8.46 1.07 -0.80
C HIS A 55 -7.69 0.04 0.03
N TRP A 56 -8.36 -0.96 0.60
CA TRP A 56 -7.72 -2.10 1.25
C TRP A 56 -6.78 -2.86 0.30
N ALA A 57 -7.26 -3.19 -0.90
CA ALA A 57 -6.46 -3.89 -1.89
C ALA A 57 -5.24 -3.07 -2.28
N HIS A 58 -5.39 -1.75 -2.46
CA HIS A 58 -4.30 -0.84 -2.77
C HIS A 58 -3.21 -0.89 -1.68
N LEU A 59 -3.57 -0.69 -0.41
CA LEU A 59 -2.60 -0.67 0.68
C LEU A 59 -1.91 -2.01 0.91
N VAL A 60 -2.63 -3.13 0.71
CA VAL A 60 -2.02 -4.47 0.79
C VAL A 60 -1.02 -4.65 -0.34
N MET A 61 -1.37 -4.31 -1.58
CA MET A 61 -0.46 -4.44 -2.72
C MET A 61 0.77 -3.55 -2.58
N HIS A 62 0.57 -2.29 -2.16
CA HIS A 62 1.63 -1.35 -1.84
C HIS A 62 2.58 -1.91 -0.77
N GLY A 63 2.01 -2.42 0.32
CA GLY A 63 2.78 -3.04 1.40
C GLY A 63 3.60 -4.24 0.92
N VAL A 64 3.01 -5.13 0.12
CA VAL A 64 3.69 -6.31 -0.44
C VAL A 64 4.84 -5.90 -1.37
N LEU A 65 4.66 -4.87 -2.20
CA LEU A 65 5.73 -4.37 -3.07
C LEU A 65 6.92 -3.86 -2.24
N HIS A 66 6.67 -3.18 -1.12
CA HIS A 66 7.74 -2.84 -0.18
C HIS A 66 8.44 -4.06 0.42
N LEU A 67 7.71 -5.14 0.73
CA LEU A 67 8.33 -6.39 1.19
C LEU A 67 9.16 -7.08 0.10
N LEU A 68 8.83 -6.85 -1.17
CA LEU A 68 9.59 -7.33 -2.33
C LEU A 68 10.79 -6.43 -2.69
N GLY A 69 11.00 -5.34 -1.95
CA GLY A 69 12.14 -4.42 -2.14
C GLY A 69 11.89 -3.27 -3.12
N TYR A 70 10.65 -3.07 -3.57
CA TYR A 70 10.27 -1.85 -4.28
C TYR A 70 10.14 -0.69 -3.28
N ASP A 71 10.52 0.50 -3.70
CA ASP A 71 10.38 1.73 -2.93
C ASP A 71 9.90 2.85 -3.84
N HIS A 72 9.66 4.03 -3.29
CA HIS A 72 9.18 5.20 -4.01
C HIS A 72 9.90 6.48 -3.54
N GLN A 73 11.19 6.37 -3.18
CA GLN A 73 11.96 7.51 -2.67
C GLN A 73 12.34 8.49 -3.78
N THR A 74 12.52 7.99 -5.01
CA THR A 74 12.75 8.78 -6.22
C THR A 74 11.56 8.70 -7.17
N ALA A 75 11.46 9.66 -8.10
CA ALA A 75 10.38 9.69 -9.09
C ALA A 75 10.36 8.44 -10.00
N ALA A 76 11.54 7.93 -10.37
CA ALA A 76 11.64 6.74 -11.22
C ALA A 76 11.23 5.45 -10.48
N GLU A 77 11.59 5.36 -9.20
CA GLU A 77 11.14 4.26 -8.33
C GLU A 77 9.63 4.32 -8.11
N ALA A 78 9.10 5.50 -7.82
CA ALA A 78 7.67 5.74 -7.68
C ALA A 78 6.92 5.31 -8.95
N GLU A 79 7.31 5.80 -10.12
CA GLU A 79 6.66 5.42 -11.39
C GLU A 79 6.65 3.90 -11.60
N THR A 80 7.78 3.22 -11.30
CA THR A 80 7.86 1.76 -11.42
C THR A 80 6.90 1.06 -10.46
N MET A 81 6.87 1.50 -9.20
CA MET A 81 6.00 0.93 -8.17
C MET A 81 4.52 1.18 -8.48
N GLU A 82 4.15 2.39 -8.88
CA GLU A 82 2.80 2.78 -9.27
C GLU A 82 2.28 1.90 -10.42
N GLN A 83 3.09 1.64 -11.45
CA GLN A 83 2.69 0.76 -12.56
C GLN A 83 2.43 -0.69 -12.11
N LEU A 84 3.23 -1.19 -11.17
CA LEU A 84 3.03 -2.53 -10.59
C LEU A 84 1.74 -2.59 -9.76
N GLU A 85 1.46 -1.55 -8.98
CA GLU A 85 0.22 -1.43 -8.21
C GLU A 85 -1.00 -1.41 -9.12
N ILE A 86 -0.99 -0.58 -10.16
CA ILE A 86 -2.07 -0.49 -11.17
C ILE A 86 -2.30 -1.85 -11.82
N SER A 87 -1.24 -2.51 -12.28
CA SER A 87 -1.33 -3.81 -12.94
C SER A 87 -1.91 -4.89 -12.01
N ALA A 88 -1.46 -4.94 -10.76
CA ALA A 88 -1.95 -5.90 -9.79
C ALA A 88 -3.41 -5.66 -9.41
N LEU A 89 -3.80 -4.42 -9.18
CA LEU A 89 -5.17 -4.04 -8.84
C LEU A 89 -6.14 -4.31 -9.99
N ALA A 90 -5.74 -4.02 -11.24
CA ALA A 90 -6.53 -4.34 -12.42
C ALA A 90 -6.79 -5.85 -12.54
N ARG A 91 -5.79 -6.69 -12.23
CA ARG A 91 -5.95 -8.16 -12.20
C ARG A 91 -6.89 -8.65 -11.10
N LEU A 92 -7.04 -7.88 -10.01
CA LEU A 92 -7.98 -8.14 -8.92
C LEU A 92 -9.37 -7.54 -9.19
N GLY A 93 -9.56 -6.82 -10.31
CA GLY A 93 -10.83 -6.19 -10.68
C GLY A 93 -11.06 -4.81 -10.06
N TYR A 94 -10.02 -4.17 -9.52
CA TYR A 94 -10.10 -2.82 -8.97
C TYR A 94 -9.66 -1.77 -10.00
N ALA A 95 -10.23 -0.57 -9.87
CA ALA A 95 -9.82 0.59 -10.67
C ALA A 95 -8.41 1.08 -10.28
N ASN A 96 -7.83 1.90 -11.16
CA ASN A 96 -6.56 2.57 -10.89
C ASN A 96 -6.67 3.44 -9.62
N PRO A 97 -5.83 3.23 -8.59
CA PRO A 97 -5.93 3.97 -7.32
C PRO A 97 -5.46 5.43 -7.42
N TYR A 98 -4.78 5.80 -8.50
CA TYR A 98 -4.26 7.14 -8.79
C TYR A 98 -5.19 7.96 -9.67
N ASP A 99 -6.20 7.34 -10.28
CA ASP A 99 -7.22 8.08 -10.99
C ASP A 99 -8.07 8.81 -9.95
N ILE A 100 -8.14 10.14 -10.07
CA ILE A 100 -9.11 10.94 -9.32
C ILE A 100 -10.47 10.48 -9.85
N GLN A 101 -11.25 9.77 -9.02
CA GLN A 101 -12.64 9.50 -9.36
C GLN A 101 -13.36 10.84 -9.40
N THR A 102 -13.57 11.39 -10.60
CA THR A 102 -14.56 12.43 -10.80
C THR A 102 -15.90 11.81 -10.41
N PRO A 103 -16.70 12.44 -9.52
CA PRO A 103 -17.97 11.87 -9.14
C PRO A 103 -18.81 11.60 -10.39
N LEU A 104 -19.27 10.36 -10.54
CA LEU A 104 -20.29 9.97 -11.51
C LEU A 104 -21.63 10.59 -11.07
N GLY A 105 -21.79 11.89 -11.29
CA GLY A 105 -23.00 12.59 -10.88
C GLY A 105 -22.84 14.10 -10.70
N SER A 106 -22.44 14.81 -11.75
CA SER A 106 -22.76 16.24 -11.90
C SER A 106 -23.72 16.41 -13.08
N PRO A 107 -25.05 16.46 -12.85
CA PRO A 107 -25.94 17.18 -13.76
C PRO A 107 -25.77 18.70 -13.62
#